data_AF-A0AAP3GB07-F1
#
_entry.id   AF-A0AAP3GB07-F1
#
_cell.length_a   1.000
_cell.length_b   1.000
_cell.length_c   1.000
_cell.angle_alpha   90.00
_cell.angle_beta   90.00
_cell.angle_gamma   90.00
#
_symmetry.space_group_name_H-M   'P 1'
#
loop_
_entity.id
_entity.type
_entity.pdbx_description
1 polymer ?
#
loop_
_entity_poly.entity_id
_entity_poly.type
_entity_poly.pdbx_seq_one_letter_code
_entity_poly.pdbx_strand_id
1 'polypeptide(L)'
;MKVVLHQISNKVGLRETQLADAIQNGDVTGEVPDQNPYSKLAWVDLLSLQNYMEWLYEQGKITEQKFLKGIRHIELMKQKLMK
;
A
#
# COMPACT_ATOMS: atom_id res chain seq x y z
N MET A 1 -4.97 -4.58 9.49
CA MET A 1 -3.75 -4.16 10.23
C MET A 1 -3.07 -3.05 9.47
N LYS A 2 -2.77 -1.94 10.15
CA LYS A 2 -2.26 -0.74 9.51
C LYS A 2 -0.75 -0.60 9.65
N VAL A 3 -0.10 -0.12 8.61
CA VAL A 3 1.33 0.25 8.60
C VAL A 3 1.49 1.67 8.11
N VAL A 4 2.59 2.31 8.51
CA VAL A 4 2.86 3.66 8.05
C VAL A 4 3.17 3.63 6.56
N LEU A 5 2.51 4.51 5.81
CA LEU A 5 2.58 4.63 4.36
C LEU A 5 4.03 4.75 3.85
N HIS A 6 4.85 5.59 4.50
CA HIS A 6 6.26 5.76 4.12
C HIS A 6 7.12 4.50 4.27
N GLN A 7 6.72 3.56 5.12
CA GLN A 7 7.46 2.32 5.34
C GLN A 7 7.23 1.30 4.22
N ILE A 8 6.12 1.43 3.49
CA ILE A 8 5.65 0.44 2.53
C ILE A 8 5.70 0.92 1.08
N SER A 9 5.49 2.21 0.82
CA SER A 9 5.42 2.83 -0.52
C SER A 9 6.47 2.29 -1.49
N ASN A 10 7.74 2.57 -1.18
CA ASN A 10 8.87 2.19 -2.04
C ASN A 10 9.04 0.67 -2.16
N LYS A 11 8.62 -0.10 -1.15
CA LYS A 11 8.74 -1.56 -1.14
C LYS A 11 7.75 -2.20 -2.11
N VAL A 12 6.52 -1.68 -2.16
CA VAL A 12 5.48 -2.16 -3.07
C VAL A 12 5.54 -1.51 -4.46
N GLY A 13 6.48 -0.58 -4.66
CA GLY A 13 6.68 0.10 -5.94
C GLY A 13 5.60 1.13 -6.25
N LEU A 14 4.90 1.65 -5.24
CA LEU A 14 3.94 2.74 -5.35
C LEU A 14 4.46 3.94 -4.57
N ARG A 15 4.44 5.14 -5.16
CA ARG A 15 4.86 6.34 -4.44
C ARG A 15 3.88 6.64 -3.31
N GLU A 16 4.36 7.38 -2.31
CA GLU A 16 3.55 7.73 -1.15
C GLU A 16 2.29 8.50 -1.53
N THR A 17 2.42 9.46 -2.45
CA THR A 17 1.31 10.22 -3.01
C THR A 17 0.28 9.30 -3.69
N GLN A 18 0.73 8.32 -4.48
CA GLN A 18 -0.19 7.38 -5.15
C GLN A 18 -0.98 6.53 -4.17
N LEU A 19 -0.36 6.13 -3.06
CA LEU A 19 -1.05 5.39 -2.00
C LEU A 19 -2.02 6.27 -1.22
N ALA A 20 -1.65 7.52 -0.97
CA ALA A 20 -2.53 8.47 -0.31
C ALA A 20 -3.74 8.82 -1.18
N ASP A 21 -3.55 9.02 -2.48
CA ASP A 21 -4.63 9.24 -3.44
C ASP A 21 -5.57 8.03 -3.47
N ALA A 22 -5.01 6.81 -3.49
CA ALA A 22 -5.81 5.58 -3.41
C ALA A 22 -6.60 5.48 -2.09
N ILE A 23 -6.06 6.01 -0.99
CA ILE A 23 -6.81 6.10 0.27
C ILE A 23 -7.94 7.12 0.18
N GLN A 24 -7.65 8.31 -0.35
CA GLN A 24 -8.64 9.39 -0.49
C GLN A 24 -9.79 8.99 -1.42
N ASN A 25 -9.50 8.23 -2.47
CA ASN A 25 -10.49 7.71 -3.41
C ASN A 25 -11.26 6.50 -2.87
N GLY A 26 -10.86 5.93 -1.73
CA GLY A 26 -11.48 4.74 -1.14
C GLY A 26 -11.04 3.42 -1.75
N ASP A 27 -10.07 3.42 -2.68
CA ASP A 27 -9.50 2.21 -3.29
C ASP A 27 -8.67 1.39 -2.29
N VAL A 28 -8.06 2.07 -1.32
CA VAL A 28 -7.26 1.49 -0.25
C VAL A 28 -7.79 2.00 1.09
N THR A 29 -8.00 1.11 2.05
CA THR A 29 -8.38 1.51 3.40
C THR A 29 -7.17 2.07 4.13
N GLY A 30 -7.30 3.26 4.73
CA GLY A 30 -6.18 3.92 5.38
C GLY A 30 -6.57 5.24 6.04
N GLU A 31 -5.56 6.04 6.35
CA GLU A 31 -5.72 7.38 6.90
C GLU A 31 -4.55 8.26 6.46
N VAL A 32 -4.85 9.47 5.98
CA VAL A 32 -3.85 10.46 5.59
C VAL A 32 -4.09 11.73 6.42
N PRO A 33 -3.40 11.90 7.56
CA PRO A 33 -3.58 13.04 8.44
C PRO A 33 -3.29 14.36 7.73
N ASP A 34 -4.16 15.36 7.93
CA ASP A 34 -4.08 16.68 7.30
C ASP A 34 -3.95 16.64 5.77
N GLN A 35 -4.41 15.53 5.15
CA GLN A 35 -4.22 15.25 3.71
C GLN A 35 -2.74 15.27 3.28
N ASN A 36 -1.81 15.12 4.22
CA ASN A 36 -0.39 15.11 3.94
C ASN A 36 0.12 13.67 3.71
N PRO A 37 0.35 13.25 2.46
CA PRO A 37 0.79 11.89 2.13
C PRO A 37 2.18 11.55 2.68
N TYR A 38 2.98 12.56 2.99
CA TYR A 38 4.34 12.43 3.52
C TYR A 38 4.39 12.41 5.05
N SER A 39 3.23 12.55 5.72
CA SER A 39 3.17 12.47 7.16
C SER A 39 3.69 11.11 7.65
N LYS A 40 4.58 11.12 8.64
CA LYS A 40 5.01 9.88 9.32
C LYS A 40 3.87 9.16 10.04
N LEU A 41 2.71 9.80 10.14
CA LEU A 41 1.48 9.24 10.70
C LEU A 41 0.47 8.82 9.63
N ALA A 42 0.79 8.87 8.33
CA ALA A 42 -0.10 8.34 7.30
C ALA A 42 -0.10 6.81 7.36
N TRP A 43 -1.28 6.18 7.32
CA TRP A 43 -1.45 4.74 7.53
C TRP A 43 -2.17 4.07 6.37
N VAL A 44 -1.79 2.83 6.06
CA VAL A 44 -2.38 1.97 5.04
C VAL A 44 -2.76 0.63 5.65
N ASP A 45 -3.96 0.13 5.40
CA ASP A 45 -4.34 -1.25 5.74
C ASP A 45 -3.78 -2.25 4.72
N LEU A 46 -3.02 -3.22 5.22
CA LEU A 46 -2.29 -4.18 4.38
C LEU A 46 -3.19 -5.11 3.56
N LEU A 47 -4.38 -5.46 4.03
CA LEU A 47 -5.29 -6.33 3.27
C LEU A 47 -5.88 -5.54 2.09
N SER A 48 -6.35 -4.32 2.35
CA SER A 48 -6.85 -3.46 1.28
C SER A 48 -5.77 -3.13 0.24
N LEU A 49 -4.53 -2.92 0.68
CA LEU A 49 -3.40 -2.68 -0.22
C LEU A 49 -3.08 -3.91 -1.09
N GLN A 50 -3.18 -5.12 -0.53
CA GLN A 50 -3.02 -6.34 -1.31
C GLN A 50 -4.08 -6.42 -2.41
N ASN A 51 -5.35 -6.26 -2.04
CA ASN A 51 -6.46 -6.30 -2.99
C ASN A 51 -6.28 -5.23 -4.08
N TYR A 52 -5.82 -4.04 -3.72
CA TYR A 52 -5.53 -2.98 -4.67
C TYR A 52 -4.39 -3.35 -5.63
N MET A 53 -3.33 -3.99 -5.15
CA MET A 53 -2.23 -4.48 -5.99
C MET A 53 -2.69 -5.58 -6.95
N GLU A 54 -3.55 -6.49 -6.49
CA GLU A 54 -4.17 -7.53 -7.33
C GLU A 54 -5.03 -6.88 -8.43
N TRP A 55 -5.90 -5.94 -8.07
CA TRP A 55 -6.69 -5.19 -9.04
C TRP A 55 -5.82 -4.44 -10.05
N LEU A 56 -4.76 -3.74 -9.63
CA LEU A 56 -3.84 -3.06 -10.53
C LEU A 56 -3.20 -4.02 -11.53
N TYR A 57 -2.87 -5.24 -11.10
CA TYR A 57 -2.30 -6.26 -11.96
C TYR A 57 -3.33 -6.79 -12.96
N GLU A 58 -4.55 -7.10 -12.51
CA GLU A 58 -5.66 -7.54 -13.37
C GLU A 58 -6.02 -6.51 -14.43
N GLN A 59 -5.92 -5.22 -14.12
CA GLN A 59 -6.15 -4.12 -15.06
C GLN A 59 -4.93 -3.84 -15.98
N GLY A 60 -3.85 -4.62 -15.89
CA GLY A 60 -2.63 -4.41 -16.67
C GLY A 60 -1.88 -3.11 -16.35
N LYS A 61 -2.17 -2.47 -15.21
CA LYS A 61 -1.55 -1.19 -14.80
C LYS A 61 -0.16 -1.37 -14.19
N ILE A 62 0.17 -2.58 -13.75
CA ILE A 62 1.50 -2.95 -13.24
C ILE A 62 1.97 -4.26 -13.88
N THR A 63 3.29 -4.43 -13.99
CA THR A 63 3.89 -5.66 -14.50
C THR A 63 3.80 -6.79 -13.47
N GLU A 64 3.83 -8.04 -13.93
CA GLU A 64 3.89 -9.23 -13.07
C GLU A 64 5.06 -9.15 -12.07
N GLN A 65 6.25 -8.76 -12.53
CA GLN A 65 7.41 -8.60 -11.67
C GLN A 65 7.15 -7.59 -10.53
N LYS A 66 6.47 -6.47 -10.83
CA LYS A 66 6.12 -5.45 -9.84
C LYS A 66 5.07 -5.97 -8.87
N PHE A 67 4.05 -6.68 -9.38
CA PHE A 67 3.01 -7.32 -8.58
C PHE A 67 3.62 -8.30 -7.57
N LEU A 68 4.38 -9.30 -8.05
CA LEU A 68 5.00 -10.32 -7.21
C LEU A 68 5.92 -9.72 -6.14
N LYS A 69 6.70 -8.70 -6.50
CA LYS A 69 7.54 -7.97 -5.54
C LYS A 69 6.69 -7.30 -4.46
N GLY A 70 5.62 -6.61 -4.84
CA GLY A 70 4.75 -5.90 -3.90
C GLY A 70 4.05 -6.84 -2.94
N ILE A 71 3.45 -7.92 -3.45
CA ILE A 71 2.79 -8.95 -2.63
C ILE A 71 3.75 -9.55 -1.62
N ARG A 72 4.97 -9.93 -2.06
CA ARG A 72 6.00 -10.47 -1.16
C ARG A 72 6.30 -9.52 0.00
N HIS A 73 6.42 -8.22 -0.26
CA HIS A 73 6.68 -7.25 0.79
C HIS A 73 5.50 -7.10 1.76
N ILE A 74 4.27 -7.07 1.25
CA ILE A 74 3.04 -7.01 2.06
C ILE A 74 2.99 -8.22 3.00
N GLU A 75 3.20 -9.42 2.49
CA GLU A 75 3.18 -10.66 3.29
C GLU A 75 4.25 -10.66 4.39
N LEU A 76 5.48 -10.22 4.09
CA LEU A 76 6.52 -10.09 5.09
C LEU A 76 6.15 -9.09 6.21
N MET A 77 5.43 -8.02 5.88
CA MET A 77 4.95 -7.07 6.89
C MET A 77 3.83 -7.66 7.74
N LYS A 78 2.90 -8.40 7.13
CA LYS A 78 1.85 -9.11 7.88
C LYS A 78 2.47 -10.07 8.90
N GLN A 79 3.44 -10.87 8.48
CA GLN A 79 4.13 -11.81 9.37
C GLN A 79 4.85 -11.12 10.54
N LYS A 80 5.47 -9.95 10.31
CA LYS A 80 6.19 -9.22 11.36
C LYS A 80 5.28 -8.65 12.43
N LEU A 81 4.05 -8.29 12.07
CA LEU A 81 3.12 -7.61 12.96
C LEU A 81 2.14 -8.59 13.66
N MET A 82 2.09 -9.84 13.22
CA MET A 82 1.39 -10.94 13.90
C MET A 82 2.24 -11.63 14.98
N LYS A 83 3.52 -11.28 15.10
CA LYS A 83 4.42 -11.73 16.16
C LYS A 83 4.45 -10.73 17.29
#